data_AF-G0N420-F1
#
_entry.id   AF-G0N420-F1
#
_cell.length_a   1.000
_cell.length_b   1.000
_cell.length_c   1.000
_cell.angle_alpha   90.00
_cell.angle_beta   90.00
_cell.angle_gamma   90.00
#
_symmetry.space_group_name_H-M   'P 1'
#
loop_
_entity.id
_entity.type
_entity.pdbx_description
1 polymer ?
#
loop_
_entity_poly.entity_id
_entity_poly.type
_entity_poly.pdbx_seq_one_letter_code
_entity_poly.pdbx_strand_id
1 'polypeptide(L)'
;MFVQRRLLSRVISWNFKNIRSQNDSLEVVFEEKGKPAKLIMPLVWLRDHCTSKKHYHQPTNQRKSNCTELLNQAKIKGADQISFDEKSIIINWIDGHQSIFDIEDIVGKGRMRRLEQRKLDRGMELWDSEKLKEVPRISNELRLSEV
;
A
#
# COMPACT_ATOMS: atom_id res chain seq x y z
N MET A 1 -2.36 19.48 -5.37
CA MET A 1 -3.63 18.84 -5.01
C MET A 1 -3.75 17.55 -5.82
N PHE A 2 -3.35 16.41 -5.27
CA PHE A 2 -3.44 15.13 -5.98
C PHE A 2 -4.89 14.66 -5.93
N VAL A 3 -5.56 14.65 -7.07
CA VAL A 3 -6.89 14.03 -7.21
C VAL A 3 -6.70 12.52 -7.11
N GLN A 4 -6.76 11.99 -5.89
CA GLN A 4 -6.80 10.57 -5.63
C GLN A 4 -8.17 10.09 -6.13
N ARG A 5 -8.22 9.57 -7.36
CA ARG A 5 -9.43 8.95 -7.91
C ARG A 5 -9.81 7.78 -7.01
N ARG A 6 -10.82 7.98 -6.16
CA ARG A 6 -11.43 6.92 -5.35
C ARG A 6 -12.06 5.91 -6.30
N LEU A 7 -11.46 4.72 -6.34
CA LEU A 7 -12.04 3.56 -7.03
C LEU A 7 -12.57 2.68 -5.91
N LEU A 8 -13.89 2.69 -5.72
CA LEU A 8 -14.60 1.81 -4.80
C LEU A 8 -14.26 0.36 -5.16
N SER A 9 -13.28 -0.19 -4.46
CA SER A 9 -12.77 -1.54 -4.70
C SER A 9 -13.56 -2.47 -3.80
N ARG A 10 -14.62 -3.09 -4.33
CA ARG A 10 -15.45 -4.01 -3.56
C ARG A 10 -14.72 -5.34 -3.38
N VAL A 11 -14.62 -5.83 -2.15
CA VAL A 11 -14.10 -7.16 -1.85
C VAL A 11 -15.14 -8.21 -2.23
N ILE A 12 -14.72 -9.18 -3.04
CA ILE A 12 -15.56 -10.29 -3.52
C ILE A 12 -15.41 -11.48 -2.59
N SER A 13 -14.18 -11.81 -2.21
CA SER A 13 -13.86 -12.91 -1.32
C SER A 13 -12.46 -12.76 -0.74
N TRP A 14 -12.16 -13.56 0.28
CA TRP A 14 -10.84 -13.62 0.88
C TRP A 14 -10.53 -15.04 1.35
N ASN A 15 -9.24 -15.37 1.45
CA ASN A 15 -8.78 -16.64 2.00
C ASN A 15 -7.38 -16.49 2.63
N PHE A 16 -7.01 -17.43 3.49
CA PHE A 16 -5.64 -17.57 3.93
C PHE A 16 -4.77 -18.21 2.86
N LYS A 17 -3.50 -17.83 2.88
CA LYS A 17 -2.48 -18.37 2.01
C LYS A 17 -1.20 -18.57 2.80
N ASN A 18 -0.42 -19.55 2.35
CA ASN A 18 0.90 -19.83 2.87
C ASN A 18 1.94 -19.30 1.89
N ILE A 19 2.83 -18.40 2.34
CA ILE A 19 4.02 -17.99 1.59
C ILE A 19 5.26 -18.69 2.16
N ARG A 20 5.44 -18.65 3.49
CA ARG A 20 6.54 -19.27 4.22
C ARG A 20 6.05 -20.22 5.31
N SER A 21 5.03 -19.83 6.05
CA SER A 21 4.42 -20.64 7.11
C SER A 21 2.90 -20.74 6.95
N GLN A 22 2.27 -21.60 7.75
CA GLN A 22 0.83 -21.80 7.71
C GLN A 22 0.09 -20.51 8.04
N ASN A 23 -0.88 -20.15 7.18
CA ASN A 23 -1.77 -19.00 7.27
C ASN A 23 -1.02 -17.67 7.53
N ASP A 24 0.16 -17.50 6.95
CA ASP A 24 1.00 -16.31 7.17
C ASP A 24 0.63 -15.12 6.29
N SER A 25 -0.36 -15.29 5.41
CA SER A 25 -0.76 -14.30 4.42
C SER A 25 -2.27 -14.32 4.16
N LEU A 26 -2.78 -13.15 3.80
CA LEU A 26 -4.17 -12.92 3.42
C LEU A 26 -4.26 -12.67 1.91
N GLU A 27 -5.00 -13.52 1.19
CA GLU A 27 -5.38 -13.29 -0.20
C GLU A 27 -6.76 -12.62 -0.22
N VAL A 28 -6.83 -11.42 -0.81
CA VAL A 28 -8.08 -10.68 -1.02
C VAL A 28 -8.36 -10.60 -2.51
N VAL A 29 -9.57 -11.01 -2.89
CA VAL A 29 -10.11 -10.87 -4.24
C VAL A 29 -11.04 -9.66 -4.26
N PHE A 30 -10.76 -8.70 -5.13
CA PHE A 30 -11.53 -7.46 -5.25
C PHE A 30 -11.87 -7.15 -6.71
N GLU A 31 -12.93 -6.37 -6.90
CA GLU A 31 -13.36 -5.90 -8.21
C GLU A 31 -12.53 -4.68 -8.63
N GLU A 32 -11.86 -4.77 -9.78
CA GLU A 32 -11.11 -3.68 -10.39
C GLU A 32 -11.52 -3.51 -11.85
N LYS A 33 -12.17 -2.38 -12.16
CA LYS A 33 -12.66 -2.06 -13.53
C LYS A 33 -13.51 -3.18 -14.14
N GLY A 34 -14.40 -3.77 -13.32
CA GLY A 34 -15.28 -4.87 -13.74
C GLY A 34 -14.59 -6.22 -13.92
N LYS A 35 -13.33 -6.37 -13.47
CA LYS A 35 -12.61 -7.64 -13.50
C LYS A 35 -12.13 -8.03 -12.10
N PRO A 36 -12.16 -9.31 -11.72
CA PRO A 36 -11.61 -9.75 -10.45
C PRO A 36 -10.08 -9.61 -10.47
N ALA A 37 -9.54 -8.98 -9.45
CA ALA A 37 -8.12 -8.85 -9.19
C ALA A 37 -7.79 -9.45 -7.82
N LYS A 38 -6.53 -9.89 -7.66
CA LYS A 38 -6.05 -10.52 -6.43
C LYS A 38 -4.91 -9.70 -5.82
N LEU A 39 -4.91 -9.61 -4.50
CA LEU A 39 -3.80 -9.07 -3.71
C LEU A 39 -3.48 -10.04 -2.58
N ILE A 40 -2.21 -10.42 -2.46
CA ILE A 40 -1.72 -11.28 -1.39
C ILE A 40 -0.89 -10.40 -0.47
N MET A 41 -1.20 -10.43 0.82
CA MET A 41 -0.57 -9.59 1.83
C MET A 41 -0.05 -10.46 2.98
N PRO A 42 1.26 -10.46 3.25
CA PRO A 42 1.78 -11.10 4.45
C PRO A 42 1.15 -10.48 5.70
N LEU A 43 0.72 -11.30 6.66
CA LEU A 43 0.16 -10.83 7.93
C LEU A 43 1.17 -9.95 8.70
N VAL A 44 2.45 -10.29 8.64
CA VAL A 44 3.54 -9.48 9.21
C VAL A 44 3.61 -8.08 8.60
N TRP A 45 3.36 -7.95 7.29
CA TRP A 45 3.32 -6.65 6.63
C TRP A 45 2.12 -5.83 7.09
N LEU A 46 0.96 -6.46 7.22
CA LEU A 46 -0.24 -5.81 7.76
C LEU A 46 0.00 -5.33 9.20
N ARG A 47 0.60 -6.17 10.06
CA ARG A 47 0.93 -5.81 11.45
C ARG A 47 1.89 -4.62 11.52
N ASP A 48 2.89 -4.55 10.64
CA ASP A 48 3.86 -3.46 10.57
C ASP A 48 3.23 -2.13 10.10
N HIS A 49 2.23 -2.22 9.23
CA HIS A 49 1.54 -1.06 8.65
C HIS A 49 0.30 -0.65 9.44
N CYS A 50 0.15 -1.12 10.67
CA CYS A 50 -0.92 -0.71 11.55
C CYS A 50 -0.86 0.80 11.83
N THR A 51 -1.96 1.51 11.55
CA THR A 51 -2.07 2.98 11.71
C THR A 51 -2.68 3.40 13.05
N SER A 52 -2.84 2.46 13.99
CA SER A 52 -3.33 2.76 15.33
C SER A 52 -2.38 3.70 16.08
N LYS A 53 -2.91 4.51 17.00
CA LYS A 53 -2.12 5.47 17.80
C LYS A 53 -0.92 4.83 18.54
N LYS A 54 -1.03 3.53 18.86
CA LYS A 54 0.02 2.73 19.49
C LYS A 54 1.18 2.45 18.54
N HIS A 55 0.91 2.17 17.27
CA HIS A 55 1.91 1.71 16.30
C HIS A 55 2.29 2.76 15.26
N TYR A 56 1.60 3.91 15.22
CA TYR A 56 1.84 4.96 14.25
C TYR A 56 1.68 6.36 14.84
N HIS A 57 2.62 7.24 14.52
CA HIS A 57 2.58 8.66 14.85
C HIS A 57 2.04 9.46 13.66
N GLN A 58 0.73 9.73 13.67
CA GLN A 58 0.04 10.45 12.59
C GLN A 58 0.69 11.81 12.24
N PRO A 59 1.07 12.68 13.19
CA PRO A 59 1.61 14.01 12.84
C PRO A 59 2.92 13.98 12.05
N THR A 60 3.78 12.99 12.28
CA THR A 60 5.09 12.89 11.59
C THR A 60 5.12 11.80 10.54
N ASN A 61 4.01 11.07 10.34
CA ASN A 61 3.95 9.89 9.50
C ASN A 61 5.01 8.82 9.81
N GLN A 62 5.35 8.64 11.09
CA GLN A 62 6.37 7.69 11.52
C GLN A 62 5.78 6.44 12.18
N ARG A 63 6.37 5.29 11.86
CA ARG A 63 6.07 4.01 12.53
C ARG A 63 6.64 4.01 13.95
N LYS A 64 5.88 3.43 14.88
CA LYS A 64 6.29 3.13 16.27
C LYS A 64 6.40 1.62 16.52
N SER A 65 6.15 0.79 15.50
CA SER A 65 6.23 -0.67 15.59
C SER A 65 7.65 -1.12 15.96
N ASN A 66 7.77 -2.00 16.95
CA ASN A 66 9.03 -2.67 17.24
C ASN A 66 9.19 -3.85 16.27
N CYS A 67 10.24 -3.84 15.46
CA CYS A 67 10.51 -4.85 14.45
C CYS A 67 10.85 -6.23 15.07
N THR A 68 11.43 -6.30 16.27
CA THR A 68 11.92 -7.57 16.85
C THR A 68 10.80 -8.53 17.22
N GLU A 69 9.65 -8.02 17.66
CA GLU A 69 8.51 -8.85 18.10
C GLU A 69 7.43 -9.01 17.04
N LEU A 70 7.61 -8.36 15.88
CA LEU A 70 6.56 -8.22 14.88
C LEU A 70 6.06 -9.57 14.35
N LEU A 71 6.97 -10.53 14.11
CA LEU A 71 6.62 -11.88 13.63
C LEU A 71 5.81 -12.67 14.65
N ASN A 72 6.06 -12.49 15.94
CA ASN A 72 5.31 -13.14 17.01
C ASN A 72 3.92 -12.53 17.15
N GLN A 73 3.81 -11.21 16.99
CA GLN A 73 2.56 -10.45 17.12
C GLN A 73 1.66 -10.54 15.89
N ALA A 74 2.21 -10.80 14.70
CA ALA A 74 1.47 -10.87 13.44
C ALA A 74 0.74 -12.21 13.22
N LYS A 75 0.51 -12.98 14.28
CA LYS A 75 -0.18 -14.28 14.24
C LYS A 75 -1.66 -14.12 14.56
N ILE A 76 -2.44 -15.05 14.03
CA ILE A 76 -3.88 -15.21 14.27
C ILE A 76 -4.16 -16.70 14.53
N LYS A 77 -5.23 -16.99 15.27
CA LYS A 77 -5.68 -18.34 15.62
C LYS A 77 -6.60 -18.93 14.54
N GLY A 78 -7.38 -18.09 13.86
CA GLY A 78 -8.41 -18.54 12.94
C GLY A 78 -9.04 -17.44 12.10
N ALA A 79 -9.95 -17.84 11.23
CA ALA A 79 -10.68 -16.96 10.31
C ALA A 79 -11.63 -15.98 11.03
N ASP A 80 -12.12 -16.36 12.20
CA ASP A 80 -12.96 -15.55 13.09
C ASP A 80 -12.30 -14.24 13.54
N GLN A 81 -10.97 -14.16 13.47
CA GLN A 81 -10.21 -12.96 13.81
C GLN A 81 -10.09 -11.95 12.68
N ILE A 82 -10.58 -12.29 11.47
CA ILE A 82 -10.61 -11.38 10.34
C ILE A 82 -12.06 -11.10 9.96
N SER A 83 -12.41 -9.83 9.91
CA SER A 83 -13.69 -9.39 9.37
C SER A 83 -13.47 -8.34 8.30
N PHE A 84 -14.39 -8.35 7.34
CA PHE A 84 -14.44 -7.37 6.27
C PHE A 84 -15.74 -6.59 6.43
N ASP A 85 -15.59 -5.27 6.45
CA ASP A 85 -16.68 -4.33 6.24
C ASP A 85 -16.64 -3.85 4.78
N GLU A 86 -17.62 -3.05 4.35
CA GLU A 86 -17.69 -2.51 2.98
C GLU A 86 -16.42 -1.75 2.56
N LYS A 87 -15.75 -1.11 3.53
CA LYS A 87 -14.59 -0.25 3.29
C LYS A 87 -13.33 -0.68 4.04
N SER A 88 -13.44 -1.58 5.00
CA SER A 88 -12.35 -1.87 5.93
C SER A 88 -12.06 -3.35 6.10
N ILE A 89 -10.79 -3.68 6.30
CA ILE A 89 -10.33 -4.96 6.80
C ILE A 89 -10.01 -4.79 8.28
N ILE A 90 -10.65 -5.59 9.13
CA ILE A 90 -10.42 -5.59 10.57
C ILE A 90 -9.73 -6.90 10.93
N ILE A 91 -8.61 -6.80 11.64
CA ILE A 91 -7.82 -7.96 12.07
C ILE A 91 -7.59 -7.87 13.57
N ASN A 92 -7.99 -8.92 14.28
CA ASN A 92 -7.72 -9.13 15.70
C ASN A 92 -6.51 -10.05 15.85
N TRP A 93 -5.41 -9.54 16.38
CA TRP A 93 -4.15 -10.26 16.52
C TRP A 93 -4.12 -11.13 17.77
N ILE A 94 -3.20 -12.10 17.84
CA ILE A 94 -3.04 -12.99 19.01
C ILE A 94 -2.64 -12.23 20.29
N ASP A 95 -2.01 -11.06 20.16
CA ASP A 95 -1.62 -10.18 21.27
C ASP A 95 -2.78 -9.31 21.79
N GLY A 96 -4.00 -9.54 21.27
CA GLY A 96 -5.20 -8.78 21.61
C GLY A 96 -5.28 -7.41 20.94
N HIS A 97 -4.30 -7.03 20.12
CA HIS A 97 -4.36 -5.79 19.36
C HIS A 97 -5.35 -5.91 18.20
N GLN A 98 -6.02 -4.82 17.86
CA GLN A 98 -6.86 -4.74 16.66
C GLN A 98 -6.25 -3.76 15.67
N SER A 99 -6.20 -4.15 14.41
CA SER A 99 -5.82 -3.28 13.29
C SER A 99 -6.97 -3.13 12.33
N ILE A 100 -7.20 -1.91 11.87
CA ILE A 100 -8.25 -1.54 10.93
C ILE A 100 -7.56 -0.90 9.74
N PHE A 101 -7.83 -1.41 8.55
CA PHE A 101 -7.24 -0.95 7.32
C PHE A 101 -8.32 -0.56 6.32
N ASP A 102 -8.17 0.60 5.70
CA ASP A 102 -9.01 0.97 4.56
C ASP A 102 -8.62 0.11 3.33
N ILE A 103 -9.63 -0.47 2.69
CA ILE A 103 -9.46 -1.37 1.54
C ILE A 103 -8.89 -0.60 0.35
N GLU A 104 -9.31 0.63 0.10
CA GLU A 104 -8.80 1.44 -1.01
C GLU A 104 -7.32 1.79 -0.81
N ASP A 105 -6.92 2.11 0.42
CA ASP A 105 -5.50 2.39 0.74
C ASP A 105 -4.62 1.15 0.54
N ILE A 106 -5.08 -0.01 1.02
CA ILE A 106 -4.36 -1.28 0.86
C ILE A 106 -4.23 -1.65 -0.62
N VAL A 107 -5.35 -1.63 -1.35
CA VAL A 107 -5.37 -1.95 -2.79
C VAL A 107 -4.56 -0.92 -3.58
N GLY A 108 -4.63 0.35 -3.20
CA GLY A 108 -3.85 1.44 -3.76
C GLY A 108 -2.35 1.21 -3.67
N LYS A 109 -1.85 0.82 -2.48
CA LYS A 109 -0.44 0.45 -2.26
C LYS A 109 -0.02 -0.74 -3.14
N GLY A 110 -0.87 -1.76 -3.26
CA GLY A 110 -0.64 -2.90 -4.15
C GLY A 110 -0.59 -2.53 -5.65
N ARG A 111 -1.40 -1.55 -6.08
CA ARG A 111 -1.42 -1.02 -7.46
C ARG A 111 -0.23 -0.13 -7.78
N MET A 112 0.18 0.75 -6.85
CA MET A 112 1.28 1.69 -7.05
C MET A 112 2.57 0.97 -7.43
N ARG A 113 2.90 -0.15 -6.78
CA ARG A 113 4.07 -0.97 -7.15
C ARG A 113 4.09 -1.36 -8.64
N ARG A 114 2.94 -1.71 -9.22
CA ARG A 114 2.84 -2.05 -10.66
C ARG A 114 2.94 -0.83 -11.57
N LEU A 115 2.44 0.33 -11.13
CA LEU A 115 2.46 1.56 -11.91
C LEU A 115 3.81 2.28 -11.84
N GLU A 116 4.46 2.29 -10.68
CA GLU A 116 5.80 2.85 -10.48
C GLU A 116 6.84 2.09 -11.27
N GLN A 117 6.80 0.75 -11.28
CA GLN A 117 7.63 -0.07 -12.16
C GLN A 117 7.48 0.37 -13.62
N ARG A 118 6.23 0.57 -14.08
CA ARG A 118 5.93 1.02 -15.44
C ARG A 118 6.28 2.49 -15.71
N LYS A 119 6.38 3.33 -14.68
CA LYS A 119 6.74 4.76 -14.80
C LYS A 119 8.24 4.96 -14.79
N LEU A 120 9.00 4.21 -13.98
CA LEU A 120 10.45 4.17 -14.02
C LEU A 120 10.94 3.82 -15.43
N ASP A 121 10.27 2.87 -16.09
CA ASP A 121 10.56 2.50 -17.49
C ASP A 121 10.20 3.59 -18.52
N ARG A 122 9.40 4.61 -18.15
CA ARG A 122 8.91 5.66 -19.07
C ARG A 122 9.46 7.06 -18.80
N GLY A 123 10.09 7.28 -17.64
CA GLY A 123 10.55 8.58 -17.18
C GLY A 123 12.05 8.83 -17.36
N MET A 124 12.81 7.81 -17.77
CA MET A 124 14.24 7.94 -18.06
C MET A 124 14.49 7.83 -19.56
N GLU A 125 14.99 8.92 -20.14
CA GLU A 125 15.60 8.90 -21.47
C GLU A 125 17.11 8.77 -21.29
N LEU A 126 17.67 7.62 -21.66
CA LEU A 126 19.12 7.42 -21.65
C LEU A 126 19.74 8.20 -22.81
N TRP A 127 20.88 8.85 -22.57
CA TRP A 127 21.59 9.62 -23.58
C TRP A 127 23.08 9.26 -23.60
N ASP A 128 23.68 9.39 -24.78
CA ASP A 128 25.11 9.26 -25.06
C ASP A 128 25.55 10.46 -25.93
N SER A 129 26.79 10.47 -26.39
CA SER A 129 27.31 11.55 -27.23
C SER A 129 26.57 11.71 -28.57
N GLU A 130 25.83 10.69 -29.01
CA GLU A 130 25.10 10.69 -30.28
C GLU A 130 23.61 11.07 -30.10
N LYS A 131 23.03 10.76 -28.93
CA LYS A 131 21.60 10.95 -28.62
C LYS A 131 21.30 12.15 -27.72
N LEU A 132 22.33 12.82 -27.21
CA LEU A 132 22.15 13.99 -26.36
C LEU A 132 21.48 15.13 -27.14
N LYS A 133 20.21 15.41 -26.81
CA LYS A 133 19.48 16.62 -27.22
C LYS A 133 20.06 17.86 -26.53
N GLU A 134 19.48 19.03 -26.77
CA GLU A 134 19.84 20.25 -26.02
C GLU A 134 19.80 20.01 -24.50
N VAL A 135 20.86 20.45 -23.82
CA VAL A 135 20.98 20.34 -22.37
C VAL A 135 19.86 21.16 -21.71
N PRO A 136 19.01 20.57 -20.85
CA PRO A 136 17.96 21.31 -20.17
C PRO A 136 18.53 22.49 -19.40
N ARG A 137 18.11 23.71 -19.75
CA ARG A 137 18.48 24.95 -19.05
C ARG A 137 17.29 25.45 -18.25
N ILE A 138 17.52 25.82 -17.00
CA ILE A 138 16.53 26.48 -16.15
C ILE A 138 17.01 27.91 -15.94
N SER A 139 16.25 28.90 -16.41
CA SER A 139 16.49 30.32 -16.16
C SER A 139 15.80 30.77 -14.87
N ASN A 140 16.44 31.67 -14.11
CA ASN A 140 15.90 32.22 -12.85
C ASN A 140 14.80 33.28 -13.01
N GLU A 141 14.42 33.63 -14.24
CA GLU A 141 13.50 34.75 -14.50
C GLU A 141 12.03 34.32 -14.35
N LEU A 142 11.49 34.53 -13.14
CA LEU A 142 10.06 34.71 -12.93
C LEU A 142 9.64 35.98 -13.68
N ARG A 143 8.87 35.83 -14.76
CA ARG A 143 8.14 36.94 -15.39
C ARG A 143 7.23 37.57 -14.34
N LEU A 144 7.66 38.67 -13.75
CA LEU A 144 6.78 39.72 -13.28
C LEU A 144 6.20 40.39 -14.53
N SER A 145 5.10 39.87 -15.07
CA SER A 145 4.20 40.66 -15.91
C SER A 145 3.27 41.39 -14.94
N GLU A 146 3.66 42.59 -14.50
CA GLU A 146 3.36 43.90 -15.11
C GLU A 146 1.93 44.37 -14.78
N VAL A 147 1.91 45.48 -14.04
CA VAL A 147 0.78 46.36 -13.68
C VAL A 147 0.36 47.16 -14.91
#